data_AF-A0A960XJJ4-F1
#
_entry.id   AF-A0A960XJJ4-F1
#
_cell.length_a   1.000
_cell.length_b   1.000
_cell.length_c   1.000
_cell.angle_alpha   90.00
_cell.angle_beta   90.00
_cell.angle_gamma   90.00
#
_symmetry.space_group_name_H-M   'P 1'
#
loop_
_entity.id
_entity.type
_entity.pdbx_description
1 polymer ?
#
loop_
_entity_poly.entity_id
_entity_poly.type
_entity_poly.pdbx_seq_one_letter_code
_entity_poly.pdbx_strand_id
1 'polypeptide(L)' 'MKQPAVIVFDLDFTLWDCGGTWCDCLWPPFRKAGSRVLDAHDSHVRLYPDVQEILD' A
#
# COMPACT_ATOMS: atom_id res chain seq x y z
N MET A 1 14.17 13.69 -23.48
CA MET A 1 14.97 13.30 -22.30
C MET A 1 15.06 11.79 -22.25
N LYS A 2 16.15 11.22 -21.73
CA LYS A 2 16.28 9.77 -21.57
C LYS A 2 15.46 9.32 -20.36
N GLN A 3 14.60 8.31 -20.55
CA GLN A 3 13.85 7.70 -19.45
C GLN A 3 14.76 6.79 -18.61
N PRO A 4 14.44 6.61 -17.32
CA PRO A 4 15.12 5.62 -16.49
C PRO A 4 14.89 4.20 -17.05
N ALA A 5 15.87 3.33 -16.90
CA ALA A 5 15.75 1.93 -17.32
C ALA A 5 14.95 1.09 -16.31
N VAL A 6 14.93 1.51 -15.04
CA VAL A 6 14.21 0.87 -13.92
C VAL A 6 13.79 1.97 -12.95
N ILE A 7 12.60 1.84 -12.38
CA ILE A 7 12.09 2.67 -11.28
C ILE A 7 11.89 1.75 -10.08
N VAL A 8 12.32 2.19 -8.90
CA VAL A 8 12.21 1.43 -7.65
C VAL A 8 11.46 2.28 -6.64
N PHE A 9 10.48 1.68 -5.98
CA PHE A 9 9.68 2.30 -4.93
C PHE A 9 9.90 1.56 -3.61
N ASP A 10 9.98 2.31 -2.53
CA ASP A 10 9.78 1.77 -1.19
C ASP A 10 8.27 1.49 -0.96
N LEU A 11 7.90 0.94 0.19
CA LEU A 11 6.52 0.59 0.53
C LEU A 11 5.89 1.59 1.51
N ASP A 12 6.35 1.58 2.77
CA ASP A 12 5.74 2.37 3.84
C ASP A 12 5.95 3.86 3.62
N PHE A 13 4.87 4.64 3.74
CA PHE A 13 4.84 6.06 3.42
C PHE A 13 5.29 6.40 1.98
N THR A 14 5.29 5.42 1.08
CA THR A 14 5.53 5.60 -0.36
C THR A 14 4.32 5.16 -1.18
N LEU A 15 3.89 3.89 -1.06
CA LEU A 15 2.71 3.37 -1.77
C LEU A 15 1.45 3.37 -0.90
N TRP A 16 1.62 3.46 0.42
CA TRP A 16 0.52 3.46 1.38
C TRP A 16 0.93 4.12 2.69
N ASP A 17 -0.05 4.47 3.52
CA ASP A 17 0.17 5.04 4.85
C ASP A 17 0.00 4.02 5.99
N CYS A 18 -0.31 2.75 5.69
CA CYS A 18 -0.61 1.70 6.66
C CYS A 18 -1.61 2.12 7.76
N GLY A 19 -2.57 2.99 7.46
CA GLY A 19 -3.49 3.50 8.49
C GLY A 19 -2.82 4.46 9.50
N GLY A 20 -1.74 5.13 9.09
CA GLY A 20 -0.96 6.07 9.89
C GLY A 20 0.25 5.44 10.60
N THR A 21 0.74 4.28 10.16
CA THR A 21 1.87 3.57 10.77
C THR A 21 2.78 2.90 9.72
N TRP A 22 3.57 1.90 10.10
CA TRP A 22 4.38 1.05 9.20
C TRP A 22 3.75 -0.35 9.04
N CYS A 23 4.11 -1.08 8.00
CA CYS A 23 3.56 -2.41 7.72
C CYS A 23 3.79 -3.39 8.87
N ASP A 24 4.94 -3.31 9.55
CA ASP A 24 5.30 -4.15 10.70
C ASP A 24 4.55 -3.81 11.99
N CYS A 25 3.84 -2.69 12.02
CA CYS A 25 2.98 -2.26 13.12
C CYS A 25 1.50 -2.67 12.90
N LEU A 26 1.17 -3.28 11.76
CA LEU A 26 -0.14 -3.85 11.46
C LEU A 26 -0.27 -5.29 11.97
N TRP A 27 -1.46 -5.86 11.82
CA TRP A 27 -1.79 -7.19 12.32
C TRP A 27 -2.03 -8.19 11.19
N PRO A 28 -0.98 -8.83 10.64
CA PRO A 28 -1.14 -9.90 9.66
C PRO A 28 -1.81 -11.15 10.27
N PRO A 29 -2.44 -12.03 9.46
CA PRO A 29 -2.55 -11.94 8.00
C PRO A 29 -3.64 -10.96 7.55
N PHE A 30 -3.44 -10.39 6.36
CA PHE A 30 -4.46 -9.56 5.70
C PHE A 30 -5.48 -10.41 4.96
N ARG A 31 -6.70 -9.89 4.81
CA ARG A 31 -7.78 -10.53 4.04
C ARG A 31 -8.50 -9.53 3.14
N LYS A 32 -9.06 -10.03 2.03
CA LYS A 32 -9.97 -9.26 1.18
C LYS A 32 -11.40 -9.38 1.70
N ALA A 33 -12.06 -8.24 1.88
CA ALA A 33 -13.47 -8.13 2.23
C ALA A 33 -14.16 -7.26 1.17
N GLY A 34 -14.63 -7.89 0.09
CA GLY A 34 -15.12 -7.18 -1.10
C GLY A 34 -13.98 -6.40 -1.78
N SER A 35 -14.15 -5.07 -1.91
CA SER A 35 -13.13 -4.16 -2.45
C SER A 35 -12.09 -3.69 -1.43
N ARG A 36 -12.24 -4.05 -0.15
CA ARG A 36 -11.36 -3.61 0.93
C ARG A 36 -10.33 -4.68 1.27
N VAL A 37 -9.13 -4.26 1.68
CA VAL A 37 -8.14 -5.13 2.35
C VAL A 37 -8.13 -4.78 3.82
N LEU A 38 -8.27 -5.78 4.67
CA LEU A 38 -8.36 -5.62 6.11
C LEU A 38 -7.25 -6.42 6.80
N ASP A 39 -6.71 -5.88 7.89
CA ASP A 39 -5.83 -6.64 8.79
C ASP A 39 -6.65 -7.57 9.71
N ALA A 40 -5.98 -8.28 10.62
CA ALA A 40 -6.61 -9.20 11.56
C ALA A 40 -7.47 -8.51 12.64
N HIS A 41 -7.34 -7.19 12.81
CA HIS A 41 -8.16 -6.35 13.70
C HIS A 41 -9.23 -5.56 12.95
N ASP A 42 -9.49 -5.88 11.69
CA ASP A 42 -10.46 -5.19 10.83
C ASP A 42 -10.09 -3.75 10.45
N SER A 43 -8.84 -3.35 10.69
CA SER A 43 -8.31 -2.07 10.20
C SER A 43 -8.31 -2.06 8.68
N HIS A 44 -8.80 -0.98 8.08
CA HIS A 44 -8.79 -0.82 6.63
C HIS A 44 -7.40 -0.44 6.14
N VAL A 45 -6.79 -1.30 5.33
CA VAL A 45 -5.52 -1.03 4.66
C VAL A 45 -5.79 -0.65 3.21
N ARG A 46 -5.21 0.46 2.76
CA ARG A 46 -5.37 0.99 1.40
C ARG A 46 -4.08 1.63 0.90
N LEU A 47 -3.89 1.62 -0.41
CA LEU A 47 -2.86 2.40 -1.08
C LEU A 47 -3.23 3.90 -1.08
N TYR A 48 -2.27 4.76 -1.38
CA TYR A 48 -2.61 6.13 -1.77
C TYR A 48 -3.45 6.14 -3.06
N PRO A 49 -4.38 7.09 -3.24
CA PRO A 49 -5.40 7.03 -4.30
C PRO A 49 -4.86 6.95 -5.74
N ASP A 50 -3.69 7.53 -5.97
CA ASP A 50 -3.00 7.70 -7.24
C ASP A 50 -2.01 6.57 -7.57
N VAL A 51 -1.70 5.69 -6.60
CA VAL A 51 -0.69 4.64 -6.79
C VAL A 51 -1.02 3.71 -7.95
N GLN A 52 -2.30 3.39 -8.18
CA GLN A 52 -2.68 2.56 -9.31
C GLN A 52 -2.41 3.27 -10.64
N GLU A 53 -2.73 4.56 -10.75
CA GLU A 53 -2.48 5.36 -11.96
C GLU A 53 -0.97 5.57 -12.21
N ILE A 54 -0.18 5.71 -11.15
CA ILE A 54 1.29 5.88 -11.25
C ILE A 54 1.98 4.62 -11.77
N LEU A 55 1.42 3.43 -11.48
CA LEU A 55 2.02 2.13 -11.82
C LEU A 55 1.52 1.54 -13.16
N ASP A 56 0.42 2.05 -13.72
CA ASP A 56 -0.14 1.62 -15.00
C ASP A 56 0.55 2.30 -16.21
#